data_AF-A0AAW1W6M0-F1
#
_entry.id   AF-A0AAW1W6M0-F1
#
_cell.length_a   1.000
_cell.length_b   1.000
_cell.length_c   1.000
_cell.angle_alpha   90.00
_cell.angle_beta   90.00
_cell.angle_gamma   90.00
#
_symmetry.space_group_name_H-M   'P 1'
#
loop_
_entity.id
_entity.type
_entity.pdbx_description
1 polymer ?
#
loop_
_entity_poly.entity_id
_entity_poly.type
_entity_poly.pdbx_seq_one_letter_code
_entity_poly.pdbx_strand_id
1 'polypeptide(L)'
;MSNDYEMVRPRIVSVGENIGYRQSFSVAFAVPLYLDFSVLSVRLVAPSFTTHSFAMNQRMVVMKLAGVKRLAQDTYEIGVVGPSTAEIAPPGYYLLFVVHADIPSSAMWVKLQ
;
A
#
# COMPACT_ATOMS: atom_id res chain seq x y z
N MET A 1 11.74 -17.46 -6.72
CA MET A 1 11.92 -16.02 -6.39
C MET A 1 13.18 -15.92 -5.54
N SER A 2 14.01 -14.89 -5.72
CA SER A 2 15.28 -14.80 -4.97
C SER A 2 15.01 -14.61 -3.48
N ASN A 3 15.77 -15.32 -2.64
CA ASN A 3 15.62 -15.32 -1.18
C ASN A 3 16.26 -14.07 -0.53
N ASP A 4 16.97 -13.26 -1.31
CA ASP A 4 17.84 -12.18 -0.83
C ASP A 4 17.08 -11.05 -0.09
N TYR A 5 15.75 -10.97 -0.26
CA TYR A 5 14.92 -9.88 0.30
C TYR A 5 13.79 -10.36 1.21
N GLU A 6 13.67 -11.66 1.49
CA GLU A 6 12.54 -12.19 2.27
C GLU A 6 12.51 -11.64 3.70
N MET A 7 13.67 -11.32 4.29
CA MET A 7 13.72 -10.72 5.63
C MET A 7 13.13 -9.31 5.68
N VAL A 8 13.20 -8.54 4.59
CA VAL A 8 12.71 -7.16 4.54
C VAL A 8 11.43 -7.01 3.73
N ARG A 9 10.92 -8.10 3.13
CA ARG A 9 9.69 -8.10 2.35
C ARG A 9 8.48 -8.02 3.30
N PRO A 10 7.64 -6.98 3.19
CA PRO A 10 6.44 -6.90 3.99
C PRO A 10 5.35 -7.82 3.42
N ARG A 11 4.51 -8.37 4.29
CA ARG A 11 3.29 -9.10 3.95
C ARG A 11 2.10 -8.41 4.60
N ILE A 12 1.13 -7.97 3.80
CA ILE A 12 -0.10 -7.40 4.36
C ILE A 12 -0.86 -8.52 5.07
N VAL A 13 -1.23 -8.27 6.32
CA VAL A 13 -2.02 -9.17 7.17
C VAL A 13 -3.49 -8.83 7.06
N SER A 14 -3.83 -7.54 7.11
CA SER A 14 -5.20 -7.06 6.93
C SER A 14 -5.25 -5.60 6.51
N VAL A 15 -6.32 -5.25 5.80
CA VAL A 15 -6.69 -3.89 5.43
C VAL A 15 -8.20 -3.83 5.25
N GLY A 16 -8.81 -2.66 5.49
CA GLY A 16 -10.21 -2.43 5.16
C GLY A 16 -10.44 -2.48 3.65
N GLU A 17 -11.53 -3.12 3.22
CA GLU A 17 -11.86 -3.25 1.79
C GLU A 17 -12.25 -1.92 1.14
N ASN A 18 -12.78 -0.99 1.93
CA ASN A 18 -13.23 0.32 1.45
C ASN A 18 -12.40 1.42 2.14
N ILE A 19 -11.83 2.33 1.36
CA ILE A 19 -11.09 3.49 1.84
C ILE A 19 -11.72 4.77 1.29
N GLY A 20 -11.73 5.83 2.09
CA GLY A 20 -12.35 7.10 1.73
C GLY A 20 -11.34 8.22 1.48
N TYR A 21 -11.74 9.22 0.69
CA TYR A 21 -10.94 10.44 0.50
C TYR A 21 -10.74 11.19 1.81
N ARG A 22 -9.48 11.60 2.08
CA ARG A 22 -9.07 12.30 3.32
C ARG A 22 -9.42 11.57 4.61
N GLN A 23 -9.89 10.33 4.54
CA GLN A 23 -10.21 9.51 5.70
C GLN A 23 -8.97 8.73 6.13
N SER A 24 -8.80 8.57 7.44
CA SER A 24 -7.74 7.72 7.96
C SER A 24 -8.17 6.26 7.94
N PHE A 25 -7.27 5.36 7.59
CA PHE A 25 -7.43 3.92 7.69
C PHE A 25 -6.12 3.28 8.11
N SER A 26 -6.17 2.02 8.55
CA SER A 26 -4.99 1.28 8.98
C SER A 26 -4.71 0.11 8.06
N VAL A 27 -3.43 -0.21 7.90
CA VAL A 27 -2.95 -1.43 7.23
C VAL A 27 -2.08 -2.20 8.22
N ALA A 28 -2.46 -3.43 8.53
CA ALA A 28 -1.61 -4.33 9.32
C ALA A 28 -0.71 -5.12 8.37
N PHE A 29 0.58 -5.17 8.66
CA PHE A 29 1.55 -5.93 7.88
C PHE A 29 2.60 -6.58 8.76
N ALA A 30 3.20 -7.65 8.27
CA ALA A 30 4.31 -8.35 8.91
C ALA A 30 5.58 -8.18 8.09
N VAL A 31 6.72 -7.96 8.74
CA VAL A 31 8.05 -7.95 8.12
C VAL A 31 9.07 -8.50 9.12
N PRO A 32 9.84 -9.57 8.78
CA PRO A 32 10.77 -10.20 9.72
C PRO A 32 11.85 -9.26 10.27
N LEU A 33 12.39 -8.40 9.42
CA LEU A 33 13.38 -7.38 9.78
C LEU A 33 12.81 -6.01 9.42
N TYR A 34 12.34 -5.31 10.45
CA TYR A 34 11.91 -3.92 10.34
C TYR A 34 13.11 -2.99 10.46
N LEU A 35 13.34 -2.13 9.47
CA LEU A 35 14.49 -1.22 9.45
C LEU A 35 14.14 0.12 10.08
N ASP A 36 13.25 0.90 9.46
CA ASP A 36 12.85 2.22 9.94
C ASP A 36 11.48 2.64 9.36
N PHE A 37 10.87 3.66 9.96
CA PHE A 37 9.67 4.29 9.40
C PHE A 37 9.96 5.03 8.09
N SER A 38 11.15 5.62 7.93
CA SER A 38 11.54 6.40 6.75
C SER A 38 11.60 5.58 5.46
N VAL A 39 11.76 4.25 5.57
CA VAL A 39 11.80 3.33 4.43
C VAL A 39 10.44 2.68 4.13
N LEU A 40 9.40 3.02 4.90
CA LEU A 40 8.05 2.58 4.65
C LEU A 40 7.32 3.51 3.66
N SER A 41 6.58 2.92 2.74
CA SER A 41 5.54 3.64 2.01
C SER A 41 4.34 2.74 1.75
N VAL A 42 3.16 3.36 1.59
CA VAL A 42 1.96 2.69 1.11
C VAL A 42 1.60 3.28 -0.24
N ARG A 43 1.31 2.42 -1.21
CA ARG A 43 1.04 2.82 -2.60
C ARG A 43 -0.26 2.21 -3.07
N LEU A 44 -1.10 3.01 -3.72
CA LEU A 44 -2.24 2.53 -4.51
C LEU A 44 -1.83 2.49 -5.98
N VAL A 45 -2.12 1.39 -6.66
CA VAL A 45 -1.91 1.24 -8.10
C VAL A 45 -3.25 0.94 -8.76
N ALA A 46 -3.66 1.80 -9.69
CA ALA A 46 -4.81 1.53 -10.52
C ALA A 46 -4.42 0.48 -11.58
N PRO A 47 -5.12 -0.67 -11.65
CA PRO A 47 -4.88 -1.64 -12.70
C PRO A 47 -5.20 -1.01 -14.07
N SER A 48 -4.33 -1.23 -15.05
CA SER A 48 -4.52 -0.69 -16.39
C SER A 48 -5.37 -1.61 -17.26
N PHE A 49 -6.07 -1.01 -18.22
CA PHE A 49 -6.50 -1.73 -19.42
C PHE A 49 -5.59 -1.30 -20.56
N THR A 50 -4.79 -2.23 -21.08
CA THR A 50 -3.73 -1.93 -22.04
C THR A 50 -4.04 -2.54 -23.40
N THR A 51 -4.12 -1.70 -24.43
CA THR A 51 -4.22 -2.12 -25.83
C THR A 51 -3.41 -1.17 -26.71
N HIS A 52 -2.86 -1.66 -27.83
CA HIS A 52 -2.02 -0.87 -28.74
C HIS A 52 -0.90 -0.09 -28.04
N SER A 53 -0.25 -0.72 -27.06
CA SER A 53 0.80 -0.10 -26.23
C SER A 53 0.34 1.13 -25.42
N PHE A 54 -0.96 1.32 -25.25
CA PHE A 54 -1.57 2.39 -24.49
C PHE A 54 -2.26 1.83 -23.24
N ALA A 55 -1.74 2.18 -22.06
CA ALA A 55 -2.25 1.74 -20.77
C ALA A 55 -3.21 2.78 -20.19
N MET A 56 -4.51 2.59 -20.42
CA MET A 56 -5.53 3.49 -19.89
C MET A 56 -5.66 3.33 -18.38
N ASN A 57 -5.88 4.46 -17.70
CA ASN A 57 -6.11 4.59 -16.26
C ASN A 57 -4.93 4.23 -15.35
N GLN A 58 -3.80 3.72 -15.87
CA GLN A 58 -2.65 3.36 -15.04
C GLN A 58 -2.13 4.58 -14.27
N ARG A 59 -2.15 4.49 -12.95
CA ARG A 59 -1.56 5.50 -12.06
C ARG A 59 -1.09 4.85 -10.77
N MET A 60 -0.04 5.42 -10.18
CA MET A 60 0.45 5.07 -8.85
C MET A 60 0.30 6.29 -7.95
N VAL A 61 -0.29 6.10 -6.77
CA VAL A 61 -0.49 7.15 -5.78
C VAL A 61 0.25 6.75 -4.51
N VAL A 62 1.19 7.58 -4.10
CA VAL A 62 1.91 7.41 -2.83
C VAL A 62 1.04 8.02 -1.72
N MET A 63 0.75 7.22 -0.71
CA MET A 63 -0.16 7.60 0.37
C MET A 63 0.57 8.34 1.48
N LYS A 64 -0.13 9.29 2.12
CA LYS A 64 0.39 9.95 3.31
C LYS A 64 0.30 9.01 4.51
N LEU A 65 1.43 8.80 5.18
CA LEU A 65 1.51 8.00 6.40
C LEU A 65 1.29 8.90 7.62
N ALA A 66 0.48 8.44 8.57
CA ALA A 66 0.22 9.12 9.84
C ALA A 66 1.12 8.62 10.98
N GLY A 67 1.66 7.41 10.85
CA GLY A 67 2.55 6.80 11.83
C GLY A 67 2.51 5.28 11.74
N VAL A 68 3.38 4.61 12.50
CA VAL A 68 3.43 3.16 12.63
C VAL A 68 3.47 2.78 14.11
N LYS A 69 2.83 1.68 14.46
CA LYS A 69 2.96 1.06 15.78
C LYS A 69 3.19 -0.44 15.63
N ARG A 70 3.93 -1.02 16.57
CA ARG A 70 4.12 -2.47 16.63
C ARG A 70 2.90 -3.11 17.31
N LEU A 71 2.31 -4.12 16.69
CA LEU A 71 1.18 -4.88 17.26
C LEU A 71 1.65 -6.16 17.96
N ALA A 72 2.62 -6.85 17.38
CA ALA A 72 3.18 -8.10 17.89
C ALA A 72 4.62 -8.29 17.39
N GLN A 73 5.19 -9.48 17.61
CA GLN A 73 6.44 -9.84 16.98
C GLN A 73 6.31 -9.74 15.46
N ASP A 74 7.22 -8.97 14.85
CA ASP A 74 7.34 -8.73 13.41
C ASP A 74 6.08 -8.18 12.72
N THR A 75 5.07 -7.77 13.48
CA THR A 75 3.77 -7.30 12.98
C THR A 75 3.52 -5.88 13.41
N TYR A 76 3.16 -5.04 12.46
CA TYR A 76 3.03 -3.59 12.60
C TYR A 76 1.69 -3.14 12.02
N GLU A 77 1.17 -2.05 12.54
CA GLU A 77 0.04 -1.32 11.97
C GLU A 77 0.51 0.06 11.53
N ILE A 78 0.29 0.39 10.26
CA ILE A 78 0.55 1.71 9.71
C ILE A 78 -0.76 2.47 9.51
N GLY A 79 -0.81 3.69 10.05
CA GLY A 79 -1.89 4.63 9.81
C GLY A 79 -1.67 5.35 8.48
N VAL A 80 -2.70 5.40 7.65
CA VAL A 80 -2.65 5.96 6.29
C VAL A 80 -3.81 6.93 6.11
N VAL A 81 -3.58 8.04 5.40
CA VAL A 81 -4.65 8.97 5.01
C VAL A 81 -4.98 8.76 3.54
N GLY A 82 -6.26 8.56 3.24
CA GLY A 82 -6.78 8.43 1.88
C GLY A 82 -6.46 9.64 1.00
N PRO A 83 -6.54 9.50 -0.34
CA PRO A 83 -6.17 10.56 -1.27
C PRO A 83 -6.96 11.85 -1.03
N SER A 84 -6.39 13.00 -1.39
CA SER A 84 -7.02 14.29 -1.12
C SER A 84 -8.21 14.59 -2.04
N THR A 85 -8.15 14.15 -3.30
CA THR A 85 -9.19 14.41 -4.32
C THR A 85 -9.30 13.27 -5.33
N ALA A 86 -10.44 13.20 -6.03
CA ALA A 86 -10.75 12.19 -7.04
C ALA A 86 -9.94 12.36 -8.34
N GLU A 87 -9.42 13.56 -8.63
CA GLU A 87 -8.59 13.80 -9.81
C GLU A 87 -7.24 13.07 -9.68
N ILE A 88 -6.69 13.03 -8.46
CA ILE A 88 -5.45 12.30 -8.13
C ILE A 88 -5.70 10.79 -8.21
N ALA A 89 -6.74 10.31 -7.53
CA ALA A 89 -7.11 8.91 -7.48
C ALA A 89 -8.63 8.78 -7.70
N PRO A 90 -9.11 8.52 -8.92
CA PRO A 90 -10.54 8.37 -9.19
C PRO A 90 -11.16 7.22 -8.40
N PRO A 91 -12.46 7.27 -8.08
CA PRO A 91 -13.13 6.17 -7.40
C PRO A 91 -13.01 4.86 -8.18
N GLY A 92 -12.81 3.75 -7.47
CA GLY A 92 -12.63 2.45 -8.11
C GLY A 92 -11.76 1.50 -7.31
N TYR A 93 -11.43 0.36 -7.92
CA TYR A 93 -10.57 -0.64 -7.32
C TYR A 93 -9.09 -0.35 -7.57
N TYR A 94 -8.31 -0.47 -6.51
CA TYR A 94 -6.87 -0.29 -6.53
C TYR A 94 -6.19 -1.51 -5.91
N LEU A 95 -4.97 -1.77 -6.38
CA LEU A 95 -4.03 -2.64 -5.70
C LEU A 95 -3.28 -1.80 -4.66
N LEU A 96 -3.41 -2.16 -3.38
CA LEU A 96 -2.66 -1.57 -2.29
C LEU A 96 -1.40 -2.40 -2.01
N PHE A 97 -0.28 -1.70 -1.92
CA PHE A 97 1.02 -2.25 -1.56
C PHE A 97 1.55 -1.57 -0.31
N VAL A 98 2.16 -2.36 0.57
CA VAL A 98 3.13 -1.86 1.56
C VAL A 98 4.51 -2.09 0.95
N VAL A 99 5.36 -1.05 0.98
CA VAL A 99 6.74 -1.12 0.52
C VAL A 99 7.65 -0.84 1.71
N HIS A 100 8.66 -1.68 1.91
CA HIS A 100 9.66 -1.52 2.96
C HIS A 100 11.04 -1.68 2.33
N ALA A 101 11.87 -0.62 2.44
CA ALA A 101 13.20 -0.56 1.81
C ALA A 101 13.17 -0.93 0.32
N ASP A 102 12.25 -0.31 -0.43
CA ASP A 102 12.00 -0.54 -1.86
C ASP A 102 11.53 -1.95 -2.25
N ILE A 103 11.27 -2.82 -1.27
CA ILE A 103 10.71 -4.15 -1.50
C ILE A 103 9.20 -4.13 -1.25
N PRO A 104 8.36 -4.39 -2.29
CA PRO A 104 6.92 -4.39 -2.15
C PRO A 104 6.38 -5.70 -1.56
N SER A 105 5.25 -5.61 -0.88
CA SER A 105 4.40 -6.73 -0.53
C SER A 105 3.71 -7.33 -1.76
N SER A 106 3.07 -8.49 -1.59
CA SER A 106 1.93 -8.83 -2.46
C SER A 106 0.81 -7.80 -2.27
N ALA A 107 0.07 -7.51 -3.34
CA ALA A 107 -1.01 -6.55 -3.31
C ALA A 107 -2.24 -7.07 -2.57
N MET A 108 -3.04 -6.16 -2.02
CA MET A 108 -4.44 -6.40 -1.65
C MET A 108 -5.36 -5.46 -2.41
N TRP A 109 -6.54 -5.95 -2.81
CA TRP A 109 -7.56 -5.11 -3.42
C TRP A 109 -8.22 -4.22 -2.39
N VAL A 110 -8.38 -2.95 -2.73
CA VAL A 110 -9.18 -1.98 -1.97
C VAL A 110 -10.04 -1.17 -2.93
N LYS A 111 -11.21 -0.74 -2.47
CA LYS A 111 -12.12 0.14 -3.19
C LYS A 111 -12.03 1.55 -2.61
N LEU A 112 -11.61 2.50 -3.42
CA LEU A 112 -11.63 3.92 -3.09
C LEU A 112 -13.00 4.51 -3.47
N GLN A 113 -13.66 5.14 -2.51
CA GLN A 113 -14.98 5.78 -2.70
C GLN A 113 -15.14 7.07 -1.90
#